data_AF-A0A0H3ABI5-F1
#
_entry.id   AF-A0A0H3ABI5-F1
#
_cell.length_a   1.000
_cell.length_b   1.000
_cell.length_c   1.000
_cell.angle_alpha   90.00
_cell.angle_beta   90.00
_cell.angle_gamma   90.00
#
_symmetry.space_group_name_H-M   'P 1'
#
loop_
_entity.id
_entity.type
_entity.pdbx_description
1 polymer ?
#
loop_
_entity_poly.entity_id
_entity_poly.type
_entity_poly.pdbx_seq_one_letter_code
_entity_poly.pdbx_strand_id
1 'polypeptide(L)' 'MAKQQGPLKDRYRREFVEVVCPKCRKTQIIAVPEEPMPRCEICKRDMIIKEVLTEGKY' A
#
# COMPACT_ATOMS: atom_id res chain seq x y z
N MET A 1 9.57 -30.27 -18.52
CA MET A 1 8.72 -30.77 -17.41
C MET A 1 9.05 -30.00 -16.14
N ALA A 2 8.02 -29.78 -15.33
CA ALA A 2 7.83 -28.69 -14.37
C ALA A 2 8.77 -28.68 -13.16
N LYS A 3 9.21 -27.48 -12.75
CA LYS A 3 9.77 -27.23 -11.41
C LYS A 3 8.72 -26.51 -10.55
N GLN A 4 7.94 -27.35 -9.88
CA GLN A 4 7.50 -27.26 -8.48
C GLN A 4 7.18 -25.84 -7.95
N GLN A 5 5.88 -25.53 -7.95
CA GLN A 5 5.27 -24.43 -7.20
C GLN A 5 5.30 -24.80 -5.71
N GLY A 6 6.05 -24.04 -4.92
CA GLY A 6 6.07 -24.19 -3.45
C GLY A 6 4.70 -23.86 -2.85
N PRO A 7 4.38 -24.34 -1.63
CA PRO A 7 3.07 -24.16 -1.02
C PRO A 7 2.86 -22.67 -0.70
N LEU A 8 2.00 -22.01 -1.49
CA LEU A 8 1.46 -20.67 -1.27
C LEU A 8 0.57 -20.69 -0.01
N LYS A 9 1.19 -20.63 1.18
CA LYS A 9 0.46 -20.50 2.45
C LYS A 9 0.25 -19.02 2.78
N ASP A 10 -0.98 -18.54 2.55
CA ASP A 10 -1.70 -17.48 3.27
C ASP A 10 -0.87 -16.46 4.08
N ARG A 11 -0.37 -15.40 3.43
CA ARG A 11 0.24 -14.25 4.15
C ARG A 11 0.01 -12.87 3.53
N TYR A 12 -1.05 -12.67 2.75
CA TYR A 12 -1.47 -11.30 2.41
C TYR A 12 -2.24 -10.72 3.61
N ARG A 13 -1.52 -10.37 4.68
CA ARG A 13 -2.04 -9.44 5.67
C ARG A 13 -2.22 -8.11 4.94
N ARG A 14 -3.48 -7.76 4.68
CA ARG A 14 -3.84 -6.45 4.16
C ARG A 14 -3.39 -5.41 5.18
N GLU A 15 -2.44 -4.57 4.80
CA GLU A 15 -1.97 -3.47 5.63
C GLU A 15 -2.51 -2.17 5.04
N PHE A 16 -3.18 -1.38 5.87
CA PHE A 16 -3.59 -0.04 5.48
C PHE A 16 -2.42 0.91 5.70
N VAL A 17 -2.08 1.69 4.69
CA VAL A 17 -1.01 2.69 4.78
C VAL A 17 -1.54 4.04 4.35
N GLU A 18 -1.21 5.08 5.10
CA GLU A 18 -1.41 6.46 4.68
C GLU A 18 -0.27 6.84 3.74
N VAL A 19 -0.59 7.21 2.51
CA VAL A 19 0.33 7.75 1.52
C VAL A 19 0.15 9.26 1.40
N VAL A 20 1.23 9.98 1.10
CA VAL A 20 1.26 11.42 0.96
C VAL A 20 1.88 11.84 -0.37
N CYS A 21 1.37 12.91 -0.96
CA CYS A 21 2.00 13.57 -2.08
C CYS A 21 3.14 14.47 -1.57
N PRO A 22 4.43 14.23 -1.90
CA PRO A 22 5.56 15.06 -1.42
C PRO A 22 5.64 16.55 -1.89
N LYS A 23 4.55 17.18 -2.38
CA LYS A 23 4.52 18.53 -3.01
C LYS A 23 3.30 19.28 -2.54
N CYS A 24 2.11 18.73 -2.75
CA CYS A 24 0.88 19.33 -2.24
C CYS A 24 0.45 18.78 -0.87
N ARG A 25 1.14 17.75 -0.35
CA ARG A 25 0.86 17.09 0.94
C ARG A 25 -0.55 16.49 1.08
N LYS A 26 -1.31 16.35 -0.01
CA LYS A 26 -2.55 15.56 -0.02
C LYS A 26 -2.25 14.13 0.41
N THR A 27 -3.03 13.59 1.33
CA THR A 27 -2.91 12.21 1.81
C THR A 27 -4.05 11.35 1.31
N GLN A 28 -3.82 10.03 1.28
CA GLN A 28 -4.79 9.01 0.90
C GLN A 28 -4.43 7.73 1.65
N ILE A 29 -5.42 6.89 1.97
CA ILE A 29 -5.19 5.58 2.57
C ILE A 29 -5.37 4.53 1.49
N ILE A 30 -4.42 3.60 1.38
CA ILE A 30 -4.47 2.46 0.47
C ILE A 30 -4.20 1.16 1.23
N ALA A 31 -4.71 0.06 0.71
CA ALA A 31 -4.45 -1.27 1.22
C ALA A 31 -3.33 -1.97 0.43
N VAL A 32 -2.18 -2.22 1.04
CA VAL A 32 -1.08 -2.93 0.41
C VAL A 32 -1.18 -4.42 0.75
N PRO A 33 -0.96 -5.34 -0.21
CA PRO A 33 -0.62 -5.12 -1.63
C PRO A 33 -1.82 -5.21 -2.59
N GLU A 34 -3.05 -5.15 -2.09
CA GLU A 34 -4.27 -5.19 -2.93
C GLU A 34 -4.36 -3.99 -3.89
N GLU A 35 -3.99 -2.81 -3.41
CA GLU A 35 -4.03 -1.55 -4.15
C GLU A 35 -2.61 -1.09 -4.51
N PRO A 36 -2.37 -0.68 -5.77
CA PRO A 36 -1.09 -0.12 -6.19
C PRO A 36 -0.90 1.30 -5.62
N MET A 37 0.36 1.77 -5.60
CA MET A 37 0.68 3.14 -5.17
C MET A 37 -0.03 4.17 -6.07
N PRO A 38 -0.90 5.04 -5.52
CA PRO A 38 -1.65 5.98 -6.32
C PRO A 38 -0.78 7.15 -6.78
N ARG A 39 -1.26 7.83 -7.83
CA ARG A 39 -0.74 9.12 -8.25
C ARG A 39 -1.58 10.24 -7.67
N CYS A 40 -0.92 11.31 -7.26
CA CYS A 40 -1.62 12.51 -6.82
C CYS A 40 -2.45 13.11 -7.96
N GLU A 41 -3.76 13.28 -7.76
CA GLU A 41 -4.69 13.84 -8.75
C GLU A 41 -4.31 15.26 -9.22
N ILE A 42 -3.66 16.04 -8.35
CA ILE A 42 -3.25 17.42 -8.64
C ILE A 42 -1.87 17.47 -9.28
N CYS A 43 -0.89 16.77 -8.69
CA CYS A 43 0.51 16.85 -9.11
C CYS A 43 0.90 15.79 -10.16
N LYS A 44 0.03 14.82 -10.43
CA LYS A 44 0.21 13.69 -11.37
C LYS A 44 1.50 12.88 -11.16
N ARG A 45 1.94 12.76 -9.91
CA ARG A 45 3.16 12.03 -9.53
C ARG A 45 2.90 11.02 -8.43
N ASP A 46 3.77 10.02 -8.36
CA ASP A 46 3.61 8.91 -7.44
C ASP A 46 3.66 9.40 -5.98
N MET A 47 2.73 8.90 -5.18
CA MET A 47 2.68 9.18 -3.75
C MET A 47 3.70 8.31 -3.02
N ILE A 48 4.02 8.68 -1.77
CA ILE A 48 4.96 7.95 -0.91
C ILE A 48 4.27 7.54 0.38
N ILE A 49 4.68 6.43 0.99
CA ILE A 49 4.13 6.00 2.28
C ILE A 49 4.57 7.00 3.36
N LYS A 50 3.60 7.52 4.10
CA LYS A 50 3.79 8.39 5.26
C LYS A 50 3.78 7.59 6.55
N GLU A 51 2.78 6.72 6.71
CA GLU A 51 2.60 5.92 7.93
C GLU A 51 1.85 4.62 7.63
N VAL A 52 2.18 3.55 8.36
CA VAL A 52 1.43 2.29 8.34
C VAL A 52 0.38 2.35 9.44
N LEU A 53 -0.90 2.24 9.05
CA LEU A 53 -2.03 2.27 9.97
C LEU A 53 -2.21 0.88 10.57
N THR A 54 -1.74 0.70 11.80
CA THR A 54 -2.04 -0.51 12.59
C THR A 54 -3.34 -0.31 13.34
N GLU A 55 -4.29 -1.26 13.23
CA GLU A 55 -5.48 -1.27 14.08
C GLU A 55 -5.05 -1.30 15.55
N GLY A 56 -5.22 -0.18 16.25
CA GLY A 56 -5.04 -0.09 17.69
C GLY A 56 -6.10 -0.94 18.37
N LYS A 57 -5.71 -2.11 18.90
CA LYS A 57 -6.54 -2.85 19.85
C LYS A 57 -6.54 -2.08 21.17
N TYR A 58 -7.66 -1.43 21.49
CA TYR A 58 -7.97 -0.98 22.85
C TYR A 58 -9.13 -1.81 23.39
#